data_AF-A0A085M2Q5-F1
#
_entry.id   AF-A0A085M2Q5-F1
#
_cell.length_a   1.000
_cell.length_b   1.000
_cell.length_c   1.000
_cell.angle_alpha   90.00
_cell.angle_beta   90.00
_cell.angle_gamma   90.00
#
_symmetry.space_group_name_H-M   'P 1'
#
loop_
_entity.id
_entity.type
_entity.pdbx_description
1 polymer ?
#
loop_
_entity_poly.entity_id
_entity_poly.type
_entity_poly.pdbx_seq_one_letter_code
_entity_poly.pdbx_strand_id
1 'polypeptide(L)'
;MPHMETSISEDNVGASSESFWEIGQYKRAVKRVEDGVKLCSDLTLMMRERSEIEASYAKALHHWSKKWSDHIEKGAEYGSSQVAWQSLTVEARSRADLHGHVRDRLNDEVCSVVKLWSKDTFHKNAFGVVKESKEVDDAFKKAQKTWVKLYTKVMRCRRDYFNASRLERTAINQEKNAKNNSDVSIEQTKKLSEKVVKCRDDRDKAEGAYKKALTDLNEHKARYQEDMIQVFKRCQEKEIKRLKFFKEMLQGVHACLDLSAETKLKTIYNNMRAVIDSADAEKDVDWWEKQQGPGMSMNWPVFEASPYIPEMRDITKKRQLSKEVEPVTLLSQRLSISEPNGTPLEKENNTTNQSSDQKLSTTCDKMDGAVDGSPDSPFDDEWDDNEQASGGAGESSVKKGVLVKALYDYDKQEDDELSFKKGEIFEKLEDEDEQGWCKGRKDGVTGLYPANYAVVQAN
;
A
#
# COMPACT_ATOMS: atom_id res chain seq x y z
N MET A 1 -13.86 18.02 23.96
CA MET A 1 -14.05 17.10 22.82
C MET A 1 -15.18 16.15 23.17
N PRO A 2 -16.24 16.04 22.36
CA PRO A 2 -17.35 15.16 22.69
C PRO A 2 -16.92 13.70 22.47
N HIS A 3 -17.24 12.84 23.43
CA HIS A 3 -17.05 11.40 23.35
C HIS A 3 -17.87 10.86 22.17
N MET A 4 -17.17 10.36 21.16
CA MET A 4 -17.79 9.60 20.07
C MET A 4 -18.05 8.19 20.63
N GLU A 5 -19.27 7.96 21.10
CA GLU A 5 -19.77 6.60 21.30
C GLU A 5 -19.81 5.93 19.93
N THR A 6 -18.84 5.07 19.65
CA THR A 6 -18.89 4.18 18.50
C THR A 6 -19.95 3.12 18.80
N SER A 7 -21.18 3.40 18.34
CA SER A 7 -22.17 2.36 18.10
C SER A 7 -21.58 1.37 17.12
N ILE A 8 -21.13 0.23 17.61
CA ILE A 8 -20.83 -0.92 16.77
C ILE A 8 -22.16 -1.28 16.11
N SER A 9 -22.31 -0.96 14.84
CA SER A 9 -23.44 -1.42 14.04
C SER A 9 -23.39 -2.95 14.05
N GLU A 10 -24.38 -3.57 14.70
CA GLU A 10 -24.58 -5.03 14.70
C GLU A 10 -24.97 -5.58 13.31
N ASP A 11 -25.05 -4.70 12.29
CA ASP A 11 -25.60 -5.00 10.97
C ASP A 11 -24.57 -5.54 9.96
N ASN A 12 -23.43 -6.08 10.39
CA ASN A 12 -22.47 -6.69 9.45
C ASN A 12 -22.09 -8.13 9.76
N VAL A 13 -23.02 -8.89 10.34
CA VAL A 13 -22.90 -10.35 10.39
C VAL A 13 -23.89 -10.96 9.40
N GLY A 14 -23.45 -11.07 8.14
CA GLY A 14 -23.97 -12.07 7.21
C GLY A 14 -23.66 -13.48 7.73
N ALA A 15 -24.28 -13.90 8.82
CA ALA A 15 -24.22 -15.26 9.33
C ALA A 15 -25.31 -16.06 8.64
N SER A 16 -24.94 -17.14 7.95
CA SER A 16 -25.92 -18.16 7.62
C SER A 16 -26.60 -18.63 8.91
N SER A 17 -27.93 -18.79 8.86
CA SER A 17 -28.83 -19.02 10.00
C SER A 17 -28.56 -20.29 10.85
N GLU A 18 -27.51 -21.03 10.55
CA GLU A 18 -27.21 -22.35 11.12
C GLU A 18 -26.49 -22.23 12.48
N SER A 19 -26.91 -23.08 13.42
CA SER A 19 -26.39 -23.08 14.79
C SER A 19 -24.98 -23.70 14.87
N PHE A 20 -24.10 -23.14 15.70
CA PHE A 20 -22.77 -23.71 15.99
C PHE A 20 -22.81 -25.19 16.40
N TRP A 21 -23.89 -25.60 17.07
CA TRP A 21 -24.06 -26.95 17.60
C TRP A 21 -24.38 -28.00 16.54
N GLU A 22 -24.76 -27.57 15.34
CA GLU A 22 -24.99 -28.47 14.22
C GLU A 22 -23.69 -29.12 13.74
N ILE A 23 -23.84 -30.30 13.15
CA ILE A 23 -22.70 -31.12 12.74
C ILE A 23 -21.90 -30.36 11.67
N GLY A 24 -20.62 -30.11 11.96
CA GLY A 24 -19.71 -29.40 11.05
C GLY A 24 -19.79 -27.87 11.08
N GLN A 25 -20.73 -27.24 11.80
CA GLN A 25 -20.86 -25.77 11.79
C GLN A 25 -19.78 -25.03 12.58
N TYR A 26 -18.97 -25.77 13.36
CA TYR A 26 -17.74 -25.24 13.97
C TYR A 26 -16.71 -24.75 12.94
N LYS A 27 -16.86 -25.09 11.65
CA LYS A 27 -15.98 -24.64 10.55
C LYS A 27 -15.80 -23.12 10.48
N ARG A 28 -16.77 -22.32 10.94
CA ARG A 28 -16.60 -20.85 11.02
C ARG A 28 -15.49 -20.47 11.99
N ALA A 29 -15.36 -21.18 13.10
CA ALA A 29 -14.27 -20.95 14.06
C ALA A 29 -12.91 -21.37 13.48
N VAL A 30 -12.87 -22.44 12.68
CA VAL A 30 -11.67 -22.87 11.94
C VAL A 30 -11.27 -21.81 10.92
N LYS A 31 -12.22 -21.38 10.08
CA LYS A 31 -12.01 -20.35 9.06
C LYS A 31 -11.46 -19.05 9.65
N ARG A 32 -11.95 -18.61 10.82
CA ARG A 32 -11.43 -17.41 11.48
C ARG A 32 -9.93 -17.49 11.80
N VAL A 33 -9.39 -18.69 12.05
CA VAL A 33 -7.94 -18.89 12.25
C VAL A 33 -7.17 -18.67 10.93
N GLU A 34 -7.72 -19.13 9.82
CA GLU A 34 -7.15 -18.94 8.47
C GLU A 34 -7.21 -17.47 8.05
N ASP A 35 -8.37 -16.84 8.26
CA ASP A 35 -8.58 -15.42 7.99
C ASP A 35 -7.60 -14.55 8.81
N GLY A 36 -7.19 -14.99 10.00
CA GLY A 36 -6.16 -14.30 10.80
C GLY A 36 -4.83 -14.08 10.06
N VAL A 37 -4.39 -15.04 9.24
CA VAL A 37 -3.17 -14.92 8.41
C VAL A 37 -3.36 -13.90 7.30
N LYS A 38 -4.54 -13.93 6.67
CA LYS A 38 -4.90 -12.99 5.60
C LYS A 38 -4.91 -11.57 6.14
N LEU A 39 -5.57 -11.35 7.28
CA LEU A 39 -5.63 -10.03 7.92
C LEU A 39 -4.25 -9.46 8.27
N CYS A 40 -3.28 -10.29 8.69
CA CYS A 40 -1.90 -9.82 8.88
C CYS A 40 -1.25 -9.35 7.57
N SER A 41 -1.53 -10.05 6.47
CA SER A 41 -1.04 -9.68 5.14
C SER A 41 -1.70 -8.38 4.67
N ASP A 42 -3.01 -8.23 4.88
CA ASP A 42 -3.77 -7.05 4.50
C ASP A 42 -3.30 -5.80 5.28
N LEU A 43 -3.09 -5.91 6.60
CA LEU A 43 -2.52 -4.81 7.40
C LEU A 43 -1.12 -4.40 6.90
N THR A 44 -0.29 -5.39 6.57
CA THR A 44 1.06 -5.14 6.04
C THR A 44 1.01 -4.44 4.68
N LEU A 45 0.06 -4.81 3.81
CA LEU A 45 -0.12 -4.19 2.51
C LEU A 45 -0.57 -2.74 2.66
N MET A 46 -1.61 -2.49 3.47
CA MET A 46 -2.11 -1.14 3.76
C MET A 46 -0.99 -0.22 4.27
N MET A 47 -0.14 -0.72 5.19
CA MET A 47 0.96 0.08 5.73
C MET A 47 2.08 0.31 4.71
N ARG A 48 2.34 -0.64 3.80
CA ARG A 48 3.29 -0.45 2.71
C ARG A 48 2.82 0.63 1.75
N GLU A 49 1.57 0.58 1.30
CA GLU A 49 0.96 1.60 0.44
C GLU A 49 1.04 2.97 1.09
N ARG A 50 0.72 3.07 2.39
CA ARG A 50 0.90 4.32 3.14
C ARG A 50 2.36 4.79 3.16
N SER A 51 3.31 3.89 3.37
CA SER A 51 4.74 4.23 3.37
C SER A 51 5.22 4.75 2.01
N GLU A 52 4.65 4.24 0.91
CA GLU A 52 4.98 4.68 -0.46
C GLU A 52 4.48 6.10 -0.73
N ILE A 53 3.32 6.48 -0.17
CA ILE A 53 2.81 7.86 -0.21
C ILE A 53 3.81 8.81 0.48
N GLU A 54 4.26 8.46 1.68
CA GLU A 54 5.25 9.26 2.43
C GLU A 54 6.58 9.37 1.65
N ALA A 55 7.02 8.28 1.03
CA ALA A 55 8.22 8.24 0.20
C ALA A 55 8.11 9.15 -1.02
N SER A 56 6.94 9.16 -1.67
CA SER A 56 6.68 9.99 -2.86
C SER A 56 6.73 11.48 -2.51
N TYR A 57 6.09 11.88 -1.41
CA TYR A 57 6.11 13.26 -0.93
C TYR A 57 7.53 13.72 -0.58
N ALA A 58 8.29 12.91 0.16
CA ALA A 58 9.69 13.19 0.49
C ALA A 58 10.55 13.36 -0.78
N LYS A 59 10.38 12.47 -1.77
CA LYS A 59 11.11 12.54 -3.04
C LYS A 59 10.78 13.82 -3.82
N ALA A 60 9.51 14.22 -3.87
CA ALA A 60 9.10 15.45 -4.54
C ALA A 60 9.71 16.68 -3.88
N LEU A 61 9.70 16.76 -2.55
CA LEU A 61 10.31 17.85 -1.80
C LEU A 61 11.83 17.92 -1.99
N HIS A 62 12.53 16.79 -1.96
CA HIS A 62 13.98 16.75 -2.23
C HIS A 62 14.29 17.25 -3.65
N HIS A 63 13.52 16.83 -4.65
CA HIS A 63 13.72 17.27 -6.02
C HIS A 63 13.50 18.78 -6.16
N TRP A 64 12.39 19.30 -5.63
CA TRP A 64 12.09 20.73 -5.62
C TRP A 64 13.17 21.55 -4.91
N SER A 65 13.58 21.11 -3.71
CA SER A 65 14.62 21.76 -2.91
C SER A 65 15.94 21.84 -3.67
N LYS A 66 16.40 20.73 -4.26
CA LYS A 66 17.64 20.70 -5.04
C LYS A 66 17.57 21.63 -6.24
N LYS A 67 16.50 21.56 -7.04
CA LYS A 67 16.30 22.40 -8.24
C LYS A 67 16.42 23.89 -7.90
N TRP A 68 15.68 24.34 -6.89
CA TRP A 68 15.65 25.76 -6.53
C TRP A 68 16.89 26.21 -5.78
N SER A 69 17.50 25.35 -4.97
CA SER A 69 18.78 25.67 -4.33
C SER A 69 19.86 25.94 -5.37
N ASP A 70 20.00 25.06 -6.36
CA ASP A 70 20.97 25.22 -7.45
C ASP A 70 20.68 26.46 -8.30
N HIS A 71 19.40 26.81 -8.50
CA HIS A 71 18.98 27.99 -9.24
C HIS A 71 19.31 29.29 -8.48
N ILE A 72 19.00 29.35 -7.19
CA ILE A 72 19.26 30.53 -6.35
C ILE A 72 20.76 30.75 -6.18
N GLU A 73 21.54 29.68 -5.99
CA GLU A 73 23.00 29.76 -5.84
C GLU A 73 23.70 30.31 -7.10
N LYS A 74 23.21 29.95 -8.28
CA LYS A 74 23.73 30.43 -9.58
C LYS A 74 23.07 31.72 -10.06
N GLY A 75 22.05 32.19 -9.35
CA GLY A 75 21.26 33.35 -9.71
C GLY A 75 21.97 34.67 -9.45
N ALA A 76 21.26 35.76 -9.72
CA ALA A 76 21.77 37.12 -9.48
C ALA A 76 21.51 37.62 -8.04
N GLU A 77 20.65 36.95 -7.28
CA GLU A 77 20.39 37.29 -5.87
C GLU A 77 21.63 36.95 -5.02
N TYR A 78 21.98 37.81 -4.07
CA TYR A 78 23.15 37.65 -3.21
C TYR A 78 22.86 38.08 -1.76
N GLY A 79 23.88 37.98 -0.91
CA GLY A 79 23.83 38.53 0.44
C GLY A 79 22.83 37.82 1.36
N SER A 80 22.35 38.56 2.34
CA SER A 80 21.41 38.05 3.34
C SER A 80 20.04 37.70 2.74
N SER A 81 19.59 38.43 1.72
CA SER A 81 18.35 38.14 0.97
C SER A 81 18.41 36.77 0.26
N GLN A 82 19.53 36.45 -0.39
CA GLN A 82 19.74 35.13 -1.00
C GLN A 82 19.66 33.99 0.03
N VAL A 83 20.29 34.17 1.19
CA VAL A 83 20.26 33.17 2.28
C VAL A 83 18.85 33.00 2.83
N ALA A 84 18.10 34.10 3.00
CA ALA A 84 16.69 34.05 3.39
C ALA A 84 15.83 33.30 2.37
N TRP A 85 16.04 33.52 1.07
CA TRP A 85 15.35 32.77 0.03
C TRP A 85 15.73 31.28 0.02
N GLN A 86 17.02 30.96 0.16
CA GLN A 86 17.51 29.58 0.26
C GLN A 86 16.94 28.84 1.49
N SER A 87 16.54 29.55 2.56
CA SER A 87 15.94 28.91 3.74
C SER A 87 14.67 28.09 3.42
N LEU A 88 13.92 28.45 2.37
CA LEU A 88 12.75 27.70 1.91
C LEU A 88 13.16 26.31 1.37
N THR A 89 14.28 26.21 0.67
CA THR A 89 14.75 24.93 0.13
C THR A 89 15.32 24.04 1.24
N VAL A 90 15.92 24.65 2.27
CA VAL A 90 16.39 23.96 3.48
C VAL A 90 15.21 23.40 4.30
N GLU A 91 14.12 24.15 4.45
CA GLU A 91 12.87 23.66 5.07
C GLU A 91 12.35 22.42 4.34
N ALA A 92 12.18 22.52 3.02
CA ALA A 92 11.60 21.45 2.24
C ALA A 92 12.45 20.17 2.29
N ARG A 93 13.79 20.31 2.27
CA ARG A 93 14.71 19.18 2.45
C ARG A 93 14.58 18.54 3.82
N SER A 94 14.55 19.35 4.88
CA SER A 94 14.44 18.84 6.25
C SER A 94 13.10 18.16 6.50
N ARG A 95 12.02 18.68 5.90
CA ARG A 95 10.70 18.05 5.94
C ARG A 95 10.66 16.76 5.12
N ALA A 96 11.31 16.73 3.95
CA ALA A 96 11.47 15.50 3.17
C ALA A 96 12.16 14.39 3.98
N ASP A 97 13.23 14.74 4.70
CA ASP A 97 13.92 13.81 5.60
C ASP A 97 12.96 13.28 6.67
N LEU A 98 12.15 14.13 7.32
CA LEU A 98 11.15 13.68 8.31
C LEU A 98 10.16 12.66 7.72
N HIS A 99 9.59 12.92 6.55
CA HIS A 99 8.68 11.98 5.89
C HIS A 99 9.40 10.68 5.44
N GLY A 100 10.68 10.78 5.06
CA GLY A 100 11.53 9.61 4.82
C GLY A 100 11.66 8.73 6.08
N HIS A 101 11.85 9.34 7.25
CA HIS A 101 11.86 8.62 8.52
C HIS A 101 10.49 7.99 8.84
N VAL A 102 9.37 8.66 8.57
CA VAL A 102 8.03 8.08 8.74
C VAL A 102 7.87 6.81 7.89
N ARG A 103 8.26 6.86 6.62
CA ARG A 103 8.27 5.68 5.72
C ARG A 103 9.08 4.53 6.33
N ASP A 104 10.29 4.80 6.80
CA ASP A 104 11.18 3.77 7.35
C ASP A 104 10.59 3.15 8.61
N ARG A 105 10.09 3.97 9.54
CA ARG A 105 9.44 3.50 10.75
C ARG A 105 8.19 2.66 10.48
N LEU A 106 7.34 3.06 9.53
CA LEU A 106 6.20 2.23 9.10
C LEU A 106 6.64 0.85 8.59
N ASN A 107 7.74 0.79 7.84
CA ASN A 107 8.24 -0.47 7.31
C ASN A 107 8.94 -1.34 8.37
N ASP A 108 9.73 -0.74 9.24
CA ASP A 108 10.57 -1.46 10.20
C ASP A 108 9.82 -1.78 11.50
N GLU A 109 9.11 -0.80 12.07
CA GLU A 109 8.41 -0.95 13.35
C GLU A 109 7.04 -1.62 13.20
N VAL A 110 6.39 -1.51 12.03
CA VAL A 110 5.04 -2.08 11.81
C VAL A 110 5.08 -3.23 10.81
N CYS A 111 5.40 -2.99 9.53
CA CYS A 111 5.34 -4.03 8.50
C CYS A 111 6.21 -5.25 8.84
N SER A 112 7.45 -5.03 9.28
CA SER A 112 8.38 -6.10 9.61
C SER A 112 7.96 -6.86 10.88
N VAL A 113 7.43 -6.15 11.87
CA VAL A 113 6.92 -6.76 13.11
C VAL A 113 5.67 -7.60 12.84
N VAL A 114 4.71 -7.11 12.03
CA VAL A 114 3.52 -7.89 11.62
C VAL A 114 3.91 -9.14 10.85
N LYS A 115 4.86 -9.03 9.90
CA LYS A 115 5.37 -10.19 9.15
C LYS A 115 6.03 -11.22 10.07
N LEU A 116 6.88 -10.78 11.00
CA LEU A 116 7.56 -11.67 11.94
C LEU A 116 6.56 -12.36 12.86
N TRP A 117 5.66 -11.59 13.48
CA TRP A 117 4.63 -12.12 14.36
C TRP A 117 3.72 -13.12 13.64
N SER A 118 3.31 -12.83 12.40
CA SER A 118 2.52 -13.75 11.59
C SER A 118 3.26 -15.05 11.30
N LYS A 119 4.57 -14.98 11.02
CA LYS A 119 5.41 -16.16 10.76
C LYS A 119 5.55 -17.04 12.01
N ASP A 120 5.70 -16.42 13.17
CA ASP A 120 5.88 -17.13 14.44
C ASP A 120 4.55 -17.67 15.01
N THR A 121 3.42 -17.05 14.64
CA THR A 121 2.09 -17.45 15.11
C THR A 121 1.42 -18.49 14.21
N PHE A 122 1.66 -18.43 12.90
CA PHE A 122 0.98 -19.27 11.91
C PHE A 122 1.98 -20.06 11.07
N HIS A 123 2.01 -21.37 11.27
CA HIS A 123 2.96 -22.26 10.61
C HIS A 123 2.32 -22.89 9.37
N LYS A 124 2.85 -22.56 8.19
CA LYS A 124 2.41 -23.18 6.93
C LYS A 124 3.22 -24.45 6.68
N ASN A 125 2.53 -25.52 6.27
CA ASN A 125 3.20 -26.73 5.79
C ASN A 125 3.66 -26.57 4.32
N ALA A 126 4.29 -27.61 3.76
CA ALA A 126 4.80 -27.62 2.38
C ALA A 126 3.72 -27.35 1.30
N PHE A 127 2.44 -27.50 1.64
CA PHE A 127 1.30 -27.26 0.75
C PHE A 127 0.58 -25.93 1.05
N GLY A 128 1.16 -25.07 1.89
CA GLY A 128 0.59 -23.77 2.24
C GLY A 128 -0.55 -23.81 3.27
N VAL A 129 -0.90 -24.98 3.80
CA VAL A 129 -1.97 -25.13 4.79
C VAL A 129 -1.48 -24.66 6.17
N VAL A 130 -2.28 -23.82 6.82
CA VAL A 130 -2.02 -23.31 8.18
C VAL A 130 -2.21 -24.43 9.19
N LYS A 131 -1.13 -24.82 9.86
CA LYS A 131 -1.09 -25.93 10.83
C LYS A 131 -2.08 -25.72 11.97
N GLU A 132 -2.18 -24.50 12.48
CA GLU A 132 -3.06 -24.13 13.58
C GLU A 132 -4.53 -24.29 13.22
N SER A 133 -4.91 -24.00 11.96
CA SER A 133 -6.28 -24.24 11.46
C SER A 133 -6.60 -25.73 11.46
N LYS A 134 -5.68 -26.54 10.93
CA LYS A 134 -5.83 -28.00 10.89
C LYS A 134 -5.92 -28.61 12.30
N GLU A 135 -5.08 -28.18 13.23
CA GLU A 135 -5.12 -28.63 14.63
C GLU A 135 -6.47 -28.32 15.30
N VAL A 136 -7.05 -27.16 15.01
CA VAL A 136 -8.36 -26.76 15.52
C VAL A 136 -9.48 -27.60 14.89
N ASP A 137 -9.45 -27.80 13.57
CA ASP A 137 -10.43 -28.64 12.86
C ASP A 137 -10.41 -30.09 13.37
N ASP A 138 -9.22 -30.68 13.51
CA ASP A 138 -9.06 -32.04 14.04
C ASP A 138 -9.53 -32.14 15.51
N ALA A 139 -9.32 -31.11 16.32
CA ALA A 139 -9.82 -31.05 17.69
C ALA A 139 -11.35 -31.00 17.75
N PHE A 140 -12.01 -30.20 16.90
CA PHE A 140 -13.46 -30.17 16.80
C PHE A 140 -14.04 -31.49 16.27
N LYS A 141 -13.44 -32.07 15.22
CA LYS A 141 -13.83 -33.41 14.72
C LYS A 141 -13.77 -34.44 15.83
N LYS A 142 -12.71 -34.41 16.65
CA LYS A 142 -12.56 -35.33 17.79
C LYS A 142 -13.64 -35.12 18.84
N ALA A 143 -13.93 -33.87 19.21
CA ALA A 143 -14.98 -33.51 20.17
C ALA A 143 -16.39 -33.88 19.67
N GLN A 144 -16.65 -33.76 18.36
CA GLN A 144 -17.96 -34.01 17.77
C GLN A 144 -18.16 -35.48 17.31
N LYS A 145 -17.10 -36.30 17.29
CA LYS A 145 -17.11 -37.67 16.72
C LYS A 145 -18.20 -38.57 17.31
N THR A 146 -18.28 -38.64 18.65
CA THR A 146 -19.24 -39.53 19.33
C THR A 146 -20.67 -39.02 19.16
N TRP A 147 -20.87 -37.69 19.24
CA TRP A 147 -22.15 -37.05 18.96
C TRP A 147 -22.67 -37.36 17.56
N VAL A 148 -21.81 -37.24 16.53
CA VAL A 148 -22.17 -37.58 15.13
C VAL A 148 -22.60 -39.03 15.01
N LYS A 149 -21.88 -39.96 15.64
CA LYS A 149 -22.23 -41.39 15.62
C LYS A 149 -23.60 -41.65 16.26
N LEU A 150 -23.87 -41.06 17.43
CA LEU A 150 -25.14 -41.21 18.13
C LEU A 150 -26.29 -40.53 17.38
N TYR A 151 -26.08 -39.31 16.87
CA TYR A 151 -27.06 -38.59 16.07
C TYR A 151 -27.42 -39.35 14.78
N THR A 152 -26.43 -39.91 14.08
CA THR A 152 -26.66 -40.76 12.89
C THR A 152 -27.52 -41.98 13.23
N LYS A 153 -27.29 -42.61 14.39
CA LYS A 153 -28.12 -43.72 14.89
C LYS A 153 -29.55 -43.26 15.18
N VAL A 154 -29.73 -42.11 15.83
CA VAL A 154 -31.04 -41.49 16.08
C VAL A 154 -31.79 -41.24 14.77
N MET A 155 -31.13 -40.65 13.76
CA MET A 155 -31.74 -40.36 12.45
C MET A 155 -32.12 -41.63 11.69
N ARG A 156 -31.32 -42.70 11.80
CA ARG A 156 -31.67 -44.02 11.25
C ARG A 156 -32.91 -44.60 11.95
N CYS A 157 -32.92 -44.67 13.27
CA CYS A 157 -34.06 -45.19 14.03
C CYS A 157 -35.33 -44.35 13.82
N ARG A 158 -35.20 -43.02 13.70
CA ARG A 158 -36.28 -42.10 13.34
C ARG A 158 -36.92 -42.51 12.00
N ARG A 159 -36.09 -42.71 10.97
CA ARG A 159 -36.54 -43.14 9.64
C ARG A 159 -37.25 -44.49 9.70
N ASP A 160 -36.69 -45.45 10.43
CA ASP A 160 -37.26 -46.79 10.56
C ASP A 160 -38.63 -46.75 11.27
N TYR A 161 -38.77 -45.95 12.33
CA TYR A 161 -40.04 -45.72 13.03
C TYR A 161 -41.11 -45.10 12.12
N PHE A 162 -40.77 -44.03 11.37
CA PHE A 162 -41.73 -43.40 10.46
C PHE A 162 -42.12 -44.32 9.29
N ASN A 163 -41.19 -45.14 8.80
CA ASN A 163 -41.50 -46.16 7.80
C ASN A 163 -42.44 -47.23 8.34
N ALA A 164 -42.17 -47.77 9.53
CA ALA A 164 -43.06 -48.75 10.18
C ALA A 164 -44.45 -48.18 10.46
N SER A 165 -44.52 -46.92 10.93
CA SER A 165 -45.78 -46.21 11.16
C SER A 165 -46.59 -46.03 9.87
N ARG A 166 -45.92 -45.77 8.74
CA ARG A 166 -46.57 -45.68 7.42
C ARG A 166 -47.09 -47.05 6.96
N LEU A 167 -46.33 -48.12 7.18
CA LEU A 167 -46.73 -49.49 6.82
C LEU A 167 -47.92 -49.96 7.67
N GLU A 168 -47.93 -49.68 8.97
CA GLU A 168 -49.08 -49.96 9.85
C GLU A 168 -50.34 -49.26 9.35
N ARG A 169 -50.24 -47.95 9.03
CA ARG A 169 -51.38 -47.18 8.50
C ARG A 169 -51.92 -47.78 7.20
N THR A 170 -51.04 -48.21 6.30
CA THR A 170 -51.43 -48.87 5.05
C THR A 170 -52.10 -50.22 5.31
N ALA A 171 -51.57 -51.03 6.24
CA ALA A 171 -52.17 -52.31 6.61
C ALA A 171 -53.56 -52.13 7.23
N ILE A 172 -53.74 -51.16 8.12
CA ILE A 172 -55.04 -50.82 8.73
C ILE A 172 -56.05 -50.41 7.65
N ASN A 173 -55.63 -49.57 6.70
CA ASN A 173 -56.50 -49.16 5.60
C ASN A 173 -56.88 -50.34 4.68
N GLN A 174 -55.96 -51.26 4.39
CA GLN A 174 -56.23 -52.47 3.61
C GLN A 174 -57.23 -53.40 4.32
N GLU A 175 -57.04 -53.62 5.62
CA GLU A 175 -57.94 -54.41 6.44
C GLU A 175 -59.35 -53.79 6.50
N LYS A 176 -59.43 -52.47 6.72
CA LYS A 176 -60.71 -51.73 6.74
C LYS A 176 -61.46 -51.85 5.41
N ASN A 177 -60.75 -51.70 4.30
CA ASN A 177 -61.35 -51.82 2.97
C ASN A 177 -61.84 -53.25 2.68
N ALA A 178 -61.08 -54.26 3.10
CA ALA A 178 -61.48 -55.67 2.97
C ALA A 178 -62.72 -56.01 3.81
N LYS A 179 -62.81 -55.48 5.04
CA LYS A 179 -63.99 -55.66 5.91
C LYS A 179 -65.27 -55.02 5.36
N ASN A 180 -65.12 -53.99 4.53
CA ASN A 180 -66.24 -53.28 3.90
C ASN A 180 -66.63 -53.84 2.53
N ASN A 181 -65.95 -54.89 2.02
CA ASN A 181 -66.23 -55.50 0.73
C ASN A 181 -66.77 -56.93 0.92
N SER A 182 -68.02 -57.17 0.51
CA SER A 182 -68.72 -58.45 0.65
C SER A 182 -68.12 -59.60 -0.17
N ASP A 183 -67.28 -59.30 -1.16
CA ASP A 183 -66.63 -60.30 -2.04
C ASP A 183 -65.30 -60.84 -1.46
N VAL A 184 -64.84 -60.33 -0.32
CA VAL A 184 -63.57 -60.76 0.30
C VAL A 184 -63.80 -61.91 1.27
N SER A 185 -63.05 -63.00 1.09
CA SER A 185 -63.16 -64.19 1.94
C SER A 185 -62.80 -63.91 3.41
N ILE A 186 -63.47 -64.59 4.34
CA ILE A 186 -63.18 -64.55 5.78
C ILE A 186 -61.70 -64.82 6.06
N GLU A 187 -61.10 -65.75 5.31
CA GLU A 187 -59.68 -66.12 5.44
C GLU A 187 -58.76 -64.98 4.96
N GLN A 188 -59.14 -64.25 3.92
CA GLN A 188 -58.38 -63.08 3.45
C GLN A 188 -58.46 -61.92 4.45
N THR A 189 -59.64 -61.70 5.04
CA THR A 189 -59.83 -60.69 6.09
C THR A 189 -59.00 -61.03 7.33
N LYS A 190 -58.97 -62.31 7.75
CA LYS A 190 -58.13 -62.76 8.87
C LYS A 190 -56.64 -62.53 8.63
N LYS A 191 -56.14 -62.84 7.43
CA LYS A 191 -54.73 -62.57 7.05
C LYS A 191 -54.38 -61.07 7.09
N LEU A 192 -55.31 -60.20 6.69
CA LEU A 192 -55.10 -58.76 6.79
C LEU A 192 -55.08 -58.28 8.25
N SER A 193 -55.94 -58.83 9.12
CA SER A 193 -55.90 -58.58 10.56
C SER A 193 -54.56 -59.00 11.18
N GLU A 194 -54.04 -60.19 10.83
CA GLU A 194 -52.72 -60.67 11.29
C GLU A 194 -51.59 -59.77 10.79
N LYS A 195 -51.68 -59.28 9.55
CA LYS A 195 -50.72 -58.32 8.99
C LYS A 195 -50.72 -56.99 9.74
N VAL A 196 -51.89 -56.50 10.16
CA VAL A 196 -52.01 -55.29 10.99
C VAL A 196 -51.31 -55.47 12.34
N VAL A 197 -51.54 -56.59 13.02
CA VAL A 197 -50.86 -56.90 14.30
C VAL A 197 -49.35 -56.91 14.11
N LYS A 198 -48.85 -57.60 13.09
CA LYS A 198 -47.42 -57.64 12.79
C LYS A 198 -46.83 -56.25 12.52
N CYS A 199 -47.50 -55.43 11.70
CA CYS A 199 -47.02 -54.07 11.41
C CYS A 199 -47.04 -53.17 12.65
N ARG A 200 -47.98 -53.38 13.58
CA ARG A 200 -48.00 -52.69 14.88
C ARG A 200 -46.81 -53.10 15.75
N ASP A 201 -46.54 -54.40 15.88
CA ASP A 201 -45.40 -54.89 16.66
C ASP A 201 -44.06 -54.37 16.10
N ASP A 202 -43.93 -54.35 14.77
CA ASP A 202 -42.75 -53.79 14.09
C ASP A 202 -42.60 -52.28 14.36
N ARG A 203 -43.71 -51.52 14.40
CA ARG A 203 -43.70 -50.10 14.77
C ARG A 203 -43.27 -49.92 16.22
N ASP A 204 -43.83 -50.67 17.16
CA ASP A 204 -43.54 -50.53 18.60
C ASP A 204 -42.08 -50.87 18.89
N LYS A 205 -41.54 -51.88 18.21
CA LYS A 205 -40.11 -52.20 18.24
C LYS A 205 -39.25 -51.06 17.70
N ALA A 206 -39.65 -50.45 16.58
CA ALA A 206 -38.93 -49.31 16.01
C ALA A 206 -39.02 -48.06 16.90
N GLU A 207 -40.17 -47.83 17.55
CA GLU A 207 -40.37 -46.75 18.51
C GLU A 207 -39.47 -46.92 19.74
N GLY A 208 -39.42 -48.13 20.33
CA GLY A 208 -38.54 -48.45 21.44
C GLY A 208 -37.06 -48.24 21.08
N ALA A 209 -36.65 -48.66 19.89
CA ALA A 209 -35.29 -48.42 19.39
C ALA A 209 -34.99 -46.92 19.19
N TYR A 210 -35.95 -46.14 18.69
CA TYR A 210 -35.81 -44.70 18.51
C TYR A 210 -35.72 -43.96 19.84
N LYS A 211 -36.61 -44.26 20.80
CA LYS A 211 -36.56 -43.72 22.17
C LYS A 211 -35.23 -44.03 22.85
N LYS A 212 -34.76 -45.27 22.78
CA LYS A 212 -33.45 -45.66 23.32
C LYS A 212 -32.31 -44.86 22.69
N ALA A 213 -32.32 -44.71 21.36
CA ALA A 213 -31.29 -43.93 20.67
C ALA A 213 -31.29 -42.45 21.11
N LEU A 214 -32.48 -41.86 21.35
CA LEU A 214 -32.60 -40.49 21.88
C LEU A 214 -32.07 -40.38 23.32
N THR A 215 -32.34 -41.36 24.18
CA THR A 215 -31.78 -41.42 25.53
C THR A 215 -30.25 -41.50 25.48
N ASP A 216 -29.69 -42.44 24.72
CA ASP A 216 -28.23 -42.59 24.55
C ASP A 216 -27.58 -41.27 24.08
N LEU A 217 -28.24 -40.53 23.16
CA LEU A 217 -27.76 -39.24 22.65
C LEU A 217 -27.81 -38.14 23.72
N ASN A 218 -28.93 -38.03 24.45
CA ASN A 218 -29.12 -36.99 25.46
C ASN A 218 -28.18 -37.18 26.66
N GLU A 219 -27.89 -38.42 27.06
CA GLU A 219 -26.90 -38.72 28.10
C GLU A 219 -25.50 -38.25 27.72
N HIS A 220 -25.16 -38.28 26.43
CA HIS A 220 -23.86 -37.79 25.94
C HIS A 220 -23.81 -36.27 25.71
N LYS A 221 -24.95 -35.57 25.71
CA LYS A 221 -25.06 -34.16 25.33
C LYS A 221 -24.14 -33.25 26.16
N ALA A 222 -24.15 -33.40 27.49
CA ALA A 222 -23.34 -32.55 28.36
C ALA A 222 -21.84 -32.68 28.05
N ARG A 223 -21.36 -33.91 27.83
CA ARG A 223 -19.95 -34.16 27.49
C ARG A 223 -19.58 -33.59 26.12
N TYR A 224 -20.44 -33.77 25.12
CA TYR A 224 -20.27 -33.16 23.81
C TYR A 224 -20.15 -31.62 23.91
N GLN A 225 -21.06 -30.98 24.65
CA GLN A 225 -21.03 -29.53 24.82
C GLN A 225 -19.76 -29.05 25.51
N GLU A 226 -19.34 -29.73 26.58
CA GLU A 226 -18.11 -29.43 27.30
C GLU A 226 -16.88 -29.52 26.38
N ASP A 227 -16.71 -30.64 25.66
CA ASP A 227 -15.57 -30.86 24.78
C ASP A 227 -15.52 -29.81 23.64
N MET A 228 -16.67 -29.48 23.03
CA MET A 228 -16.77 -28.44 21.99
C MET A 228 -16.44 -27.04 22.53
N ILE A 229 -16.97 -26.69 23.71
CA ILE A 229 -16.69 -25.39 24.37
C ILE A 229 -15.21 -25.26 24.70
N GLN A 230 -14.56 -26.32 25.17
CA GLN A 230 -13.13 -26.29 25.45
C GLN A 230 -12.29 -26.01 24.20
N VAL A 231 -12.62 -26.64 23.06
CA VAL A 231 -11.93 -26.35 21.79
C VAL A 231 -12.18 -24.90 21.38
N PHE A 232 -13.44 -24.43 21.44
CA PHE A 232 -13.80 -23.07 21.07
C PHE A 232 -13.13 -22.01 21.94
N LYS A 233 -13.04 -22.21 23.25
CA LYS A 233 -12.32 -21.30 24.17
C LYS A 233 -10.86 -21.13 23.78
N ARG A 234 -10.17 -22.22 23.41
CA ARG A 234 -8.79 -22.13 22.90
C ARG A 234 -8.69 -21.31 21.61
N CYS A 235 -9.67 -21.40 20.71
CA CYS A 235 -9.74 -20.54 19.53
C CYS A 235 -9.93 -19.07 19.91
N GLN A 236 -10.77 -18.78 20.92
CA GLN A 236 -10.97 -17.42 21.43
C GLN A 236 -9.69 -16.85 22.05
N GLU A 237 -8.95 -17.64 22.83
CA GLU A 237 -7.69 -17.21 23.44
C GLU A 237 -6.64 -16.84 22.39
N LYS A 238 -6.52 -17.64 21.31
CA LYS A 238 -5.65 -17.31 20.17
C LYS A 238 -6.09 -16.03 19.47
N GLU A 239 -7.39 -15.86 19.23
CA GLU A 239 -7.93 -14.66 18.58
C GLU A 239 -7.72 -13.41 19.43
N ILE A 240 -7.89 -13.48 20.74
CA ILE A 240 -7.62 -12.36 21.67
C ILE A 240 -6.16 -11.90 21.54
N LYS A 241 -5.20 -12.82 21.38
CA LYS A 241 -3.78 -12.45 21.17
C LYS A 241 -3.60 -11.68 19.87
N ARG A 242 -4.20 -12.13 18.77
CA ARG A 242 -4.17 -11.42 17.47
C ARG A 242 -4.78 -10.02 17.59
N LEU A 243 -5.94 -9.91 18.23
CA LEU A 243 -6.64 -8.62 18.39
C LEU A 243 -5.84 -7.62 19.23
N LYS A 244 -5.20 -8.07 20.32
CA LYS A 244 -4.30 -7.23 21.12
C LYS A 244 -3.07 -6.81 20.32
N PHE A 245 -2.47 -7.74 19.59
CA PHE A 245 -1.35 -7.44 18.71
C PHE A 245 -1.72 -6.40 17.63
N PHE A 246 -2.89 -6.53 17.00
CA PHE A 246 -3.39 -5.54 16.03
C PHE A 246 -3.55 -4.16 16.66
N LYS A 247 -4.10 -4.09 17.87
CA LYS A 247 -4.21 -2.83 18.60
C LYS A 247 -2.84 -2.19 18.84
N GLU A 248 -1.86 -2.96 19.28
CA GLU A 248 -0.49 -2.48 19.50
C GLU A 248 0.15 -1.98 18.20
N MET A 249 -0.03 -2.69 17.09
CA MET A 249 0.47 -2.26 15.78
C MET A 249 -0.20 -0.98 15.30
N LEU A 250 -1.52 -0.83 15.46
CA LEU A 250 -2.24 0.39 15.11
C LEU A 250 -1.80 1.59 15.98
N GLN A 251 -1.46 1.37 17.24
CA GLN A 251 -0.83 2.39 18.08
C GLN A 251 0.58 2.74 17.59
N GLY A 252 1.35 1.75 17.14
CA GLY A 252 2.63 1.96 16.48
C GLY A 252 2.51 2.81 15.20
N VAL A 253 1.51 2.53 14.37
CA VAL A 253 1.20 3.33 13.17
C VAL A 253 0.91 4.78 13.55
N HIS A 254 0.04 5.01 14.54
CA HIS A 254 -0.23 6.36 15.05
C HIS A 254 1.07 7.08 15.47
N ALA A 255 1.93 6.41 16.25
CA ALA A 255 3.20 6.97 16.70
C ALA A 255 4.23 7.18 15.57
N CYS A 256 4.12 6.47 14.45
CA CYS A 256 4.92 6.71 13.25
C CYS A 256 4.45 7.97 12.52
N LEU A 257 3.14 8.19 12.45
CA LEU A 257 2.52 9.24 11.64
C LEU A 257 2.42 10.60 12.33
N ASP A 258 2.41 10.63 13.67
CA ASP A 258 2.23 11.86 14.44
C ASP A 258 3.48 12.74 14.46
N LEU A 259 3.66 13.54 13.42
CA LEU A 259 4.71 14.55 13.33
C LEU A 259 4.49 15.74 14.28
N SER A 260 3.29 15.91 14.86
CA SER A 260 3.01 17.03 15.77
C SER A 260 3.71 16.85 17.13
N ALA A 261 3.96 15.60 17.52
CA ALA A 261 4.74 15.25 18.69
C ALA A 261 6.27 15.41 18.47
N GLU A 262 6.73 15.54 17.22
CA GLU A 262 8.15 15.61 16.88
C GLU A 262 8.70 17.03 17.04
N THR A 263 9.66 17.19 17.95
CA THR A 263 10.30 18.49 18.23
C THR A 263 11.04 19.06 17.03
N LYS A 264 11.58 18.20 16.16
CA LYS A 264 12.30 18.62 14.94
C LYS A 264 11.40 19.43 14.00
N LEU A 265 10.12 19.08 13.86
CA LEU A 265 9.20 19.80 12.98
C LEU A 265 9.09 21.27 13.40
N LYS A 266 8.91 21.53 14.70
CA LYS A 266 8.88 22.89 15.24
C LYS A 266 10.20 23.62 15.03
N THR A 267 11.33 22.94 15.25
CA THR A 267 12.66 23.51 15.07
C THR A 267 12.93 23.91 13.62
N ILE A 268 12.47 23.14 12.63
CA ILE A 268 12.60 23.47 11.20
C ILE A 268 11.96 24.84 10.91
N TYR A 269 10.72 25.06 11.33
CA TYR A 269 10.02 26.32 11.07
C TYR A 269 10.60 27.49 11.86
N ASN A 270 11.03 27.27 13.11
CA ASN A 270 11.67 28.31 13.90
C ASN A 270 13.00 28.75 13.29
N ASN A 271 13.82 27.81 12.80
CA ASN A 271 15.09 28.12 12.16
C ASN A 271 14.88 28.88 10.85
N MET A 272 13.92 28.43 10.02
CA MET A 272 13.56 29.13 8.78
C MET A 272 13.15 30.57 9.07
N ARG A 273 12.29 30.78 10.08
CA ARG A 273 11.86 32.13 10.48
C ARG A 273 13.04 32.99 10.93
N ALA A 274 13.92 32.45 11.78
CA ALA A 274 15.09 33.18 12.26
C ALA A 274 16.04 33.60 11.13
N VAL A 275 16.23 32.75 10.12
CA VAL A 275 17.05 33.07 8.93
C VAL A 275 16.40 34.19 8.11
N ILE A 276 15.09 34.12 7.87
CA ILE A 276 14.36 35.16 7.15
C ILE A 276 14.42 36.50 7.90
N ASP A 277 14.19 36.49 9.22
CA ASP A 277 14.23 37.69 10.06
C ASP A 277 15.64 38.30 10.15
N SER A 278 16.69 37.54 9.79
CA SER A 278 18.08 38.02 9.76
C SER A 278 18.48 38.72 8.45
N ALA A 279 17.60 38.73 7.44
CA ALA A 279 17.84 39.46 6.20
C ALA A 279 17.95 40.97 6.47
N ASP A 280 18.99 41.59 5.92
CA ASP A 280 19.40 42.96 6.20
C ASP A 280 19.73 43.68 4.88
N ALA A 281 18.73 44.41 4.38
CA ALA A 281 18.83 45.13 3.13
C ALA A 281 19.91 46.24 3.17
N GLU A 282 20.09 46.90 4.31
CA GLU A 282 21.10 47.97 4.45
C GLU A 282 22.50 47.39 4.31
N LYS A 283 22.79 46.27 4.99
CA LYS A 283 24.07 45.58 4.85
C LYS A 283 24.34 45.08 3.44
N ASP A 284 23.33 44.54 2.76
CA ASP A 284 23.48 44.01 1.41
C ASP A 284 23.76 45.13 0.39
N VAL A 285 23.06 46.28 0.51
CA VAL A 285 23.30 47.46 -0.33
C VAL A 285 24.66 48.09 -0.03
N ASP A 286 25.04 48.22 1.24
CA ASP A 286 26.36 48.72 1.65
C ASP A 286 27.50 47.86 1.08
N TRP A 287 27.30 46.53 1.06
CA TRP A 287 28.26 45.61 0.45
C TRP A 287 28.35 45.84 -1.06
N TRP A 288 27.21 45.97 -1.75
CA TRP A 288 27.16 46.22 -3.19
C TRP A 288 27.85 47.54 -3.58
N GLU A 289 27.59 48.63 -2.86
CA GLU A 289 28.21 49.94 -3.13
C GLU A 289 29.74 49.87 -3.05
N LYS A 290 30.27 49.13 -2.08
CA LYS A 290 31.73 48.95 -1.89
C LYS A 290 32.36 48.07 -2.98
N GLN A 291 31.65 47.05 -3.45
CA GLN A 291 32.21 46.07 -4.39
C GLN A 291 31.98 46.43 -5.86
N GLN A 292 30.89 47.11 -6.18
CA GLN A 292 30.41 47.37 -7.55
C GLN A 292 30.01 48.83 -7.79
N GLY A 293 30.08 49.69 -6.78
CA GLY A 293 29.60 51.07 -6.84
C GLY A 293 30.68 52.12 -6.58
N PRO A 294 30.26 53.35 -6.19
CA PRO A 294 31.17 54.46 -5.90
C PRO A 294 32.20 54.19 -4.80
N GLY A 295 31.99 53.16 -3.96
CA GLY A 295 32.95 52.76 -2.93
C GLY A 295 34.18 52.00 -3.45
N MET A 296 34.20 51.60 -4.72
CA MET A 296 35.35 50.96 -5.35
C MET A 296 36.53 51.94 -5.47
N SER A 297 37.75 51.46 -5.27
CA SER A 297 38.95 52.28 -5.48
C SER A 297 39.13 52.61 -6.96
N MET A 298 39.31 53.89 -7.29
CA MET A 298 39.64 54.34 -8.63
C MET A 298 41.01 55.00 -8.66
N ASN A 299 41.86 54.53 -9.58
CA ASN A 299 43.12 55.18 -9.92
C ASN A 299 42.83 56.28 -10.93
N TRP A 300 42.42 57.45 -10.42
CA TRP A 300 42.12 58.59 -11.27
C TRP A 300 43.33 59.01 -12.11
N PRO A 301 43.13 59.42 -13.38
CA PRO A 301 44.23 59.83 -14.24
C PRO A 301 45.04 60.95 -13.60
N VAL A 302 46.34 60.72 -13.46
CA VAL A 302 47.33 61.70 -13.04
C VAL A 302 48.37 61.88 -14.14
N PHE A 303 49.15 62.96 -14.09
CA PHE A 303 50.19 63.19 -15.07
C PHE A 303 51.28 62.11 -14.98
N GLU A 304 51.44 61.31 -16.03
CA GLU A 304 52.47 60.28 -16.13
C GLU A 304 53.69 60.80 -16.88
N ALA A 305 54.69 61.28 -16.13
CA ALA A 305 56.01 61.63 -16.68
C ALA A 305 56.88 60.38 -16.85
N SER A 306 56.47 59.45 -17.70
CA SER A 306 57.38 58.36 -18.09
C SER A 306 58.43 58.94 -19.04
N PRO A 307 59.74 58.91 -18.72
CA PRO A 307 60.74 59.19 -19.74
C PRO A 307 60.54 58.14 -20.83
N TYR A 308 60.39 58.56 -22.08
CA TYR A 308 60.30 57.66 -23.22
C TYR A 308 61.43 56.62 -23.15
N ILE A 309 61.10 55.38 -22.78
CA ILE A 309 62.01 54.24 -22.88
C ILE A 309 61.72 53.66 -24.27
N PRO A 310 62.63 53.79 -25.25
CA PRO A 310 62.46 53.13 -26.54
C PRO A 310 62.32 51.63 -26.29
N GLU A 311 61.30 50.99 -26.88
CA GLU A 311 61.14 49.54 -26.84
C GLU A 311 62.48 48.86 -27.17
N MET A 312 63.06 48.12 -26.21
CA MET A 312 64.14 47.20 -26.51
C MET A 312 63.57 46.08 -27.35
N ARG A 313 63.72 46.18 -28.68
CA ARG A 313 63.48 45.06 -29.58
C ARG A 313 64.46 43.95 -29.24
N ASP A 314 63.96 42.78 -28.83
CA ASP A 314 64.77 41.58 -28.68
C ASP A 314 65.44 41.22 -30.02
N ILE A 315 66.75 41.45 -30.10
CA ILE A 315 67.58 41.04 -31.23
C ILE A 315 67.81 39.53 -31.11
N THR A 316 66.82 38.74 -31.54
CA THR A 316 67.07 37.34 -31.89
C THR A 316 67.85 37.33 -33.21
N LYS A 317 69.07 36.78 -33.15
CA LYS A 317 70.06 36.70 -34.24
C LYS A 317 69.44 36.46 -35.64
N LYS A 318 69.50 37.49 -36.50
CA LYS A 318 69.72 37.32 -37.94
C LYS A 318 70.79 38.30 -38.43
N ARG A 319 71.71 37.70 -39.16
CA ARG A 319 73.00 38.18 -39.65
C ARG A 319 72.80 39.15 -40.81
N GLN A 320 73.32 40.39 -40.73
CA GLN A 320 73.95 41.09 -41.86
C GLN A 320 74.65 42.39 -41.43
N LEU A 321 75.84 42.59 -41.98
CA LEU A 321 76.82 43.65 -41.74
C LEU A 321 76.37 45.03 -42.28
N SER A 322 76.73 46.11 -41.59
CA SER A 322 77.61 47.23 -42.07
C SER A 322 77.65 48.36 -41.02
N LYS A 323 78.84 48.67 -40.43
CA LYS A 323 79.65 49.92 -40.59
C LYS A 323 78.91 51.19 -40.13
N GLU A 324 79.34 52.05 -39.19
CA GLU A 324 80.63 52.55 -38.63
C GLU A 324 80.35 53.09 -37.18
N VAL A 325 81.15 52.83 -36.11
CA VAL A 325 82.26 53.64 -35.50
C VAL A 325 81.86 55.12 -35.27
N GLU A 326 81.79 55.79 -34.10
CA GLU A 326 82.47 55.82 -32.76
C GLU A 326 81.68 56.80 -31.81
N PRO A 327 82.09 57.15 -30.55
CA PRO A 327 82.87 56.45 -29.54
C PRO A 327 82.11 56.29 -28.19
N VAL A 328 82.53 55.30 -27.41
CA VAL A 328 82.14 55.10 -26.01
C VAL A 328 82.93 56.05 -25.12
N THR A 329 82.26 56.79 -24.23
CA THR A 329 82.92 57.47 -23.10
C THR A 329 82.48 56.80 -21.80
N LEU A 330 83.41 56.05 -21.19
CA LEU A 330 83.28 55.53 -19.83
C LEU A 330 83.61 56.66 -18.85
N LEU A 331 82.67 57.03 -17.97
CA LEU A 331 83.00 57.75 -16.75
C LEU A 331 82.69 56.87 -15.54
N SER A 332 83.76 56.33 -14.98
CA SER A 332 83.79 55.67 -13.68
C SER A 332 83.61 56.72 -12.58
N GLN A 333 82.62 56.56 -11.71
CA GLN A 333 82.68 57.13 -10.38
C GLN A 333 82.29 56.08 -9.34
N ARG A 334 83.28 55.74 -8.54
CA ARG A 334 83.25 54.89 -7.36
C ARG A 334 83.09 55.82 -6.16
N LEU A 335 82.05 55.63 -5.36
CA LEU A 335 82.01 56.04 -3.97
C LEU A 335 81.57 54.84 -3.14
N SER A 336 82.31 54.61 -2.07
CA SER A 336 82.27 53.40 -1.26
C SER A 336 82.26 53.79 0.22
N ILE A 337 81.54 52.96 1.01
CA ILE A 337 81.62 52.73 2.47
C ILE A 337 80.71 53.69 3.29
N SER A 338 79.83 53.25 4.20
CA SER A 338 79.99 52.16 5.19
C SER A 338 78.64 51.62 5.71
N GLU A 339 78.60 50.29 5.90
CA GLU A 339 77.78 49.61 6.91
C GLU A 339 78.47 49.64 8.29
N PRO A 340 77.78 49.23 9.38
CA PRO A 340 78.22 47.97 9.98
C PRO A 340 77.09 47.06 10.50
N ASN A 341 77.20 45.78 10.12
CA ASN A 341 77.16 44.54 10.91
C ASN A 341 76.19 44.37 12.11
N GLY A 342 75.49 43.22 12.10
CA GLY A 342 75.15 42.48 13.34
C GLY A 342 73.98 41.49 13.24
N THR A 343 74.28 40.24 12.87
CA THR A 343 73.49 38.98 13.01
C THR A 343 73.19 38.62 14.49
N PRO A 344 72.57 37.45 14.85
CA PRO A 344 71.44 36.68 14.30
C PRO A 344 70.45 36.22 15.42
N LEU A 345 69.27 35.65 15.08
CA LEU A 345 68.58 34.68 15.96
C LEU A 345 67.82 33.63 15.12
N GLU A 346 68.36 32.41 15.12
CA GLU A 346 67.67 31.16 14.80
C GLU A 346 66.91 30.63 16.03
N LYS A 347 66.00 29.68 15.74
CA LYS A 347 65.35 28.67 16.59
C LYS A 347 63.98 29.08 17.18
N GLU A 348 62.91 28.29 17.04
CA GLU A 348 62.78 26.91 16.56
C GLU A 348 61.29 26.51 16.41
N ASN A 349 61.05 25.54 15.51
CA ASN A 349 60.00 24.50 15.50
C ASN A 349 58.61 24.85 14.93
N ASN A 350 57.96 24.00 14.10
CA ASN A 350 58.19 22.58 13.82
C ASN A 350 57.55 22.16 12.48
N THR A 351 58.36 21.55 11.62
CA THR A 351 58.16 20.32 10.84
C THR A 351 56.74 19.84 10.47
N THR A 352 56.46 19.75 9.16
CA THR A 352 55.77 18.58 8.57
C THR A 352 56.23 18.39 7.11
N ASN A 353 56.98 17.31 6.86
CA ASN A 353 57.29 16.77 5.52
C ASN A 353 56.27 15.66 5.22
N GLN A 354 55.54 15.74 4.11
CA GLN A 354 55.79 15.10 2.82
C GLN A 354 55.65 13.56 2.79
N SER A 355 54.71 13.08 1.98
CA SER A 355 54.94 12.25 0.77
C SER A 355 53.56 11.85 0.21
N SER A 356 53.11 12.36 -0.94
CA SER A 356 53.34 11.85 -2.31
C SER A 356 52.97 10.37 -2.50
N ASP A 357 51.96 10.11 -3.33
CA ASP A 357 52.14 9.21 -4.48
C ASP A 357 51.11 9.44 -5.59
N GLN A 358 51.64 9.45 -6.81
CA GLN A 358 50.97 9.59 -8.10
C GLN A 358 50.45 8.22 -8.60
N LYS A 359 49.39 8.23 -9.41
CA LYS A 359 49.41 7.49 -10.70
C LYS A 359 48.34 7.98 -11.68
N LEU A 360 48.84 8.31 -12.88
CA LEU A 360 48.12 8.59 -14.13
C LEU A 360 47.49 7.31 -14.74
N SER A 361 46.40 7.50 -15.49
CA SER A 361 46.25 7.04 -16.90
C SER A 361 44.98 7.66 -17.53
N THR A 362 45.11 8.58 -18.51
CA THR A 362 44.77 8.41 -19.95
C THR A 362 43.29 8.06 -20.22
N THR A 363 42.50 8.73 -21.07
CA THR A 363 42.76 9.36 -22.38
C THR A 363 41.73 10.47 -22.69
N CYS A 364 42.15 11.42 -23.51
CA CYS A 364 41.31 12.31 -24.30
C CYS A 364 40.93 11.66 -25.63
N ASP A 365 39.74 11.94 -26.17
CA ASP A 365 39.52 12.04 -27.61
C ASP A 365 38.49 13.14 -27.93
N LYS A 366 38.83 13.87 -29.01
CA LYS A 366 38.16 15.03 -29.63
C LYS A 366 36.83 14.59 -30.29
N MET A 367 35.88 15.42 -30.73
CA MET A 367 35.97 16.64 -31.55
C MET A 367 34.57 17.26 -31.69
N ASP A 368 34.50 18.60 -31.83
CA ASP A 368 33.63 19.46 -32.66
C ASP A 368 32.16 19.05 -32.91
N GLY A 369 31.10 19.84 -32.70
CA GLY A 369 30.91 21.29 -32.76
C GLY A 369 29.74 21.57 -33.73
N ALA A 370 28.66 22.22 -33.28
CA ALA A 370 27.78 23.09 -34.07
C ALA A 370 26.60 23.64 -33.23
N VAL A 371 26.37 24.93 -33.41
CA VAL A 371 25.34 25.83 -32.85
C VAL A 371 24.01 25.64 -33.58
N ASP A 372 22.87 25.72 -32.88
CA ASP A 372 21.76 26.69 -33.11
C ASP A 372 20.52 26.39 -32.23
N GLY A 373 19.82 27.45 -31.79
CA GLY A 373 18.42 27.43 -31.36
C GLY A 373 18.11 27.48 -29.85
N SER A 374 17.91 28.69 -29.31
CA SER A 374 17.10 28.95 -28.09
C SER A 374 15.68 29.39 -28.50
N PRO A 375 14.74 29.66 -27.56
CA PRO A 375 14.10 28.69 -26.66
C PRO A 375 12.56 28.85 -26.68
N ASP A 376 11.81 27.75 -26.54
CA ASP A 376 10.37 27.84 -26.21
C ASP A 376 10.11 27.27 -24.81
N SER A 377 9.63 28.16 -23.94
CA SER A 377 8.97 27.83 -22.68
C SER A 377 7.56 27.32 -22.97
N PRO A 378 7.03 26.39 -22.16
CA PRO A 378 5.66 26.60 -21.69
C PRO A 378 5.51 26.22 -20.22
N PHE A 379 5.39 27.24 -19.37
CA PHE A 379 4.48 27.20 -18.23
C PHE A 379 3.15 27.75 -18.74
N ASP A 380 2.09 26.94 -18.66
CA ASP A 380 0.71 27.42 -18.56
C ASP A 380 0.04 26.56 -17.48
N ASP A 381 0.09 27.07 -16.26
CA ASP A 381 -0.84 26.74 -15.18
C ASP A 381 -1.93 27.83 -15.22
N GLU A 382 -3.19 27.46 -15.43
CA GLU A 382 -4.33 28.26 -14.99
C GLU A 382 -5.26 27.39 -14.14
N TRP A 383 -5.20 27.63 -12.83
CA TRP A 383 -6.32 27.45 -11.93
C TRP A 383 -7.08 28.78 -11.86
N ASP A 384 -8.39 28.76 -12.09
CA ASP A 384 -9.26 29.77 -11.50
C ASP A 384 -10.49 29.07 -10.88
N ASP A 385 -10.76 29.49 -9.65
CA ASP A 385 -11.81 29.02 -8.75
C ASP A 385 -13.16 29.67 -9.13
N ASN A 386 -14.27 28.97 -8.84
CA ASN A 386 -15.30 29.40 -7.88
C ASN A 386 -16.72 28.91 -8.23
N GLU A 387 -17.43 28.57 -7.16
CA GLU A 387 -18.76 27.99 -7.02
C GLU A 387 -19.92 28.90 -7.48
N GLN A 388 -20.99 28.34 -8.08
CA GLN A 388 -22.31 28.16 -7.43
C GLN A 388 -23.43 27.70 -8.39
N ALA A 389 -24.20 26.73 -7.89
CA ALA A 389 -25.64 26.48 -8.06
C ALA A 389 -26.23 25.91 -9.38
N SER A 390 -26.76 24.68 -9.21
CA SER A 390 -28.07 24.19 -9.68
C SER A 390 -28.27 23.81 -11.16
N GLY A 391 -28.38 22.49 -11.38
CA GLY A 391 -29.46 21.91 -12.17
C GLY A 391 -29.07 21.29 -13.51
N GLY A 392 -29.40 20.00 -13.68
CA GLY A 392 -29.68 19.41 -14.99
C GLY A 392 -28.62 18.44 -15.52
N ALA A 393 -28.94 17.14 -15.43
CA ALA A 393 -28.56 16.04 -16.31
C ALA A 393 -27.27 16.20 -17.14
N GLY A 394 -26.16 15.71 -16.61
CA GLY A 394 -24.89 15.55 -17.33
C GLY A 394 -24.89 14.29 -18.19
N GLU A 395 -24.84 14.46 -19.50
CA GLU A 395 -24.39 13.46 -20.47
C GLU A 395 -22.95 13.05 -20.13
N SER A 396 -22.78 11.81 -19.68
CA SER A 396 -21.48 11.15 -19.61
C SER A 396 -21.03 10.76 -21.01
N SER A 397 -19.79 11.12 -21.35
CA SER A 397 -19.02 10.65 -22.50
C SER A 397 -19.23 9.14 -22.77
N VAL A 398 -20.05 8.84 -23.78
CA VAL A 398 -20.39 7.47 -24.18
C VAL A 398 -19.15 6.83 -24.82
N LYS A 399 -18.46 5.96 -24.07
CA LYS A 399 -17.59 4.94 -24.66
C LYS A 399 -18.46 4.12 -25.61
N LYS A 400 -18.19 4.19 -26.91
CA LYS A 400 -18.94 3.47 -27.96
C LYS A 400 -18.77 1.96 -27.73
N GLY A 401 -19.81 1.28 -27.24
CA GLY A 401 -19.78 -0.16 -27.00
C GLY A 401 -19.70 -0.97 -28.29
N VAL A 402 -19.24 -2.22 -28.19
CA VAL A 402 -19.19 -3.17 -29.32
C VAL A 402 -20.54 -3.88 -29.44
N LEU A 403 -21.15 -3.92 -30.62
CA LEU A 403 -22.43 -4.62 -30.80
C LEU A 403 -22.26 -6.13 -30.67
N VAL A 404 -23.10 -6.76 -29.85
CA VAL A 404 -23.16 -8.20 -29.65
C VAL A 404 -24.57 -8.71 -29.94
N LYS A 405 -24.67 -9.95 -30.41
CA LYS A 405 -25.93 -10.64 -30.69
C LYS A 405 -26.15 -11.77 -29.69
N ALA A 406 -27.32 -11.80 -29.06
CA ALA A 406 -27.73 -12.86 -28.14
C ALA A 406 -27.86 -14.21 -28.85
N LEU A 407 -27.21 -15.25 -28.31
CA LEU A 407 -27.27 -16.63 -28.80
C LEU A 407 -28.42 -17.43 -28.17
N TYR A 408 -28.83 -17.05 -26.96
CA TYR A 408 -29.86 -17.68 -26.15
C TYR A 408 -30.71 -16.64 -25.44
N ASP A 409 -31.88 -17.06 -24.96
CA ASP A 409 -32.70 -16.25 -24.05
C ASP A 409 -32.04 -16.22 -22.68
N TYR A 410 -32.05 -15.06 -22.03
CA TYR A 410 -31.54 -14.89 -20.67
C TYR A 410 -32.49 -13.97 -19.89
N ASP A 411 -33.02 -14.49 -18.79
CA ASP A 411 -33.86 -13.75 -17.86
C ASP A 411 -33.06 -13.49 -16.58
N LYS A 412 -33.00 -12.22 -16.14
CA LYS A 412 -32.16 -11.79 -15.02
C LYS A 412 -32.55 -12.49 -13.71
N GLN A 413 -31.56 -12.85 -12.90
CA GLN A 413 -31.76 -13.44 -11.57
C GLN A 413 -31.55 -12.44 -10.45
N GLU A 414 -30.60 -11.51 -10.64
CA GLU A 414 -30.30 -10.41 -9.72
C GLU A 414 -30.57 -9.04 -10.37
N ASP A 415 -30.57 -7.97 -9.57
CA ASP A 415 -30.96 -6.63 -10.03
C ASP A 415 -29.92 -5.93 -10.90
N ASP A 416 -28.67 -6.37 -10.83
CA ASP A 416 -27.54 -5.89 -11.63
C ASP A 416 -27.37 -6.65 -12.95
N GLU A 417 -28.20 -7.66 -13.24
CA GLU A 417 -28.18 -8.46 -14.47
C GLU A 417 -29.10 -7.92 -15.58
N LEU A 418 -28.74 -8.20 -16.83
CA LEU A 418 -29.43 -7.75 -18.03
C LEU A 418 -30.27 -8.87 -18.66
N SER A 419 -31.56 -8.67 -18.90
CA SER A 419 -32.42 -9.64 -19.62
C SER A 419 -32.49 -9.38 -21.12
N PHE A 420 -32.47 -10.44 -21.93
CA PHE A 420 -32.56 -10.37 -23.39
C PHE A 420 -33.08 -11.69 -23.99
N LYS A 421 -33.57 -11.63 -25.22
CA LYS A 421 -34.02 -12.78 -26.00
C LYS A 421 -33.03 -13.11 -27.11
N LYS A 422 -32.99 -14.38 -27.50
CA LYS A 422 -32.15 -14.89 -28.58
C LYS A 422 -32.36 -14.09 -29.85
N GLY A 423 -31.26 -13.64 -30.43
CA GLY A 423 -31.25 -12.86 -31.66
C GLY A 423 -31.30 -11.35 -31.47
N GLU A 424 -31.58 -10.85 -30.26
CA GLU A 424 -31.49 -9.42 -29.95
C GLU A 424 -30.04 -8.92 -30.01
N ILE A 425 -29.89 -7.65 -30.37
CA ILE A 425 -28.60 -6.97 -30.49
C ILE A 425 -28.52 -5.90 -29.39
N PHE A 426 -27.40 -5.85 -28.68
CA PHE A 426 -27.15 -4.88 -27.61
C PHE A 426 -25.66 -4.52 -27.53
N GLU A 427 -25.31 -3.51 -26.73
CA GLU A 427 -23.94 -3.01 -26.63
C GLU A 427 -23.16 -3.74 -25.53
N LYS A 428 -21.96 -4.22 -25.84
CA LYS A 428 -20.97 -4.66 -24.85
C LYS A 428 -20.09 -3.47 -24.43
N LEU A 429 -20.02 -3.23 -23.12
CA LEU A 429 -19.29 -2.11 -22.51
C LEU A 429 -17.95 -2.52 -21.88
N GLU A 430 -17.91 -3.70 -21.26
CA GLU A 430 -16.70 -4.25 -20.61
C GLU A 430 -16.52 -5.73 -21.02
N ASP A 431 -15.26 -6.18 -21.03
CA ASP A 431 -14.89 -7.57 -21.33
C ASP A 431 -15.25 -8.53 -20.19
N GLU A 432 -15.08 -9.83 -20.45
CA GLU A 432 -15.33 -10.89 -19.48
C GLU A 432 -14.47 -10.73 -18.23
N ASP A 433 -15.10 -10.74 -17.06
CA ASP A 433 -14.43 -10.71 -15.76
C ASP A 433 -13.96 -12.10 -15.29
N GLU A 434 -13.36 -12.17 -14.10
CA GLU A 434 -12.85 -13.45 -13.53
C GLU A 434 -13.94 -14.48 -13.24
N GLN A 435 -15.21 -14.09 -13.25
CA GLN A 435 -16.38 -14.95 -12.97
C GLN A 435 -17.15 -15.33 -14.24
N GLY A 436 -16.71 -14.87 -15.42
CA GLY A 436 -17.33 -15.19 -16.71
C GLY A 436 -18.43 -14.24 -17.16
N TRP A 437 -18.51 -13.04 -16.57
CA TRP A 437 -19.55 -12.04 -16.86
C TRP A 437 -19.01 -10.89 -17.68
N CYS A 438 -19.81 -10.42 -18.64
CA CYS A 438 -19.58 -9.19 -19.39
C CYS A 438 -20.59 -8.12 -18.95
N LYS A 439 -20.23 -6.84 -19.09
CA LYS A 439 -21.16 -5.73 -18.86
C LYS A 439 -21.72 -5.25 -20.18
N GLY A 440 -23.04 -5.16 -20.28
CA GLY A 440 -23.75 -4.74 -21.49
C GLY A 440 -24.79 -3.65 -21.23
N ARG A 441 -25.23 -3.00 -22.30
CA ARG A 441 -26.30 -2.01 -22.29
C ARG A 441 -27.35 -2.34 -23.35
N LYS A 442 -28.60 -2.42 -22.92
CA LYS A 442 -29.78 -2.66 -23.77
C LYS A 442 -30.89 -1.72 -23.35
N ASP A 443 -31.49 -1.01 -24.32
CA ASP A 443 -32.61 -0.09 -24.09
C ASP A 443 -32.34 0.96 -22.99
N GLY A 444 -31.09 1.42 -22.88
CA GLY A 444 -30.63 2.39 -21.86
C GLY A 444 -30.30 1.78 -20.49
N VAL A 445 -30.62 0.52 -20.25
CA VAL A 445 -30.31 -0.20 -19.00
C VAL A 445 -28.95 -0.89 -19.13
N THR A 446 -28.09 -0.70 -18.13
CA THR A 446 -26.76 -1.35 -18.06
C THR A 446 -26.80 -2.45 -17.01
N GLY A 447 -26.27 -3.63 -17.34
CA GLY A 447 -26.22 -4.78 -16.44
C GLY A 447 -25.25 -5.86 -16.90
N LEU A 448 -25.08 -6.88 -16.08
CA LEU A 448 -24.20 -8.02 -16.32
C LEU A 448 -24.92 -9.11 -17.14
N TYR A 449 -24.17 -9.81 -17.99
CA TYR A 449 -24.65 -10.99 -18.71
C TYR A 449 -23.52 -12.03 -18.87
N PRO A 450 -23.84 -13.34 -18.98
CA PRO A 450 -22.83 -14.37 -19.17
C PRO A 450 -22.11 -14.22 -20.52
N ALA A 451 -20.78 -14.24 -20.53
CA ALA A 451 -19.99 -14.01 -21.75
C ALA A 451 -20.32 -14.98 -22.90
N ASN A 452 -20.70 -16.22 -22.57
CA ASN A 452 -21.07 -17.26 -23.53
C ASN A 452 -22.50 -17.14 -24.11
N TYR A 453 -23.28 -16.14 -23.69
CA TYR A 453 -24.66 -15.93 -24.18
C TYR A 453 -24.75 -14.92 -25.33
N ALA A 454 -23.65 -14.26 -25.69
CA ALA A 454 -23.62 -13.33 -26.81
C ALA A 454 -22.34 -13.46 -27.63
N VAL A 455 -22.42 -13.14 -28.92
CA VAL A 455 -21.26 -13.12 -29.82
C VAL A 455 -21.09 -11.72 -30.42
N VAL A 456 -19.86 -11.26 -30.55
CA VAL A 456 -19.55 -9.99 -31.23
C VAL A 456 -20.08 -10.05 -32.67
N GLN A 457 -20.90 -9.07 -33.02
CA GLN A 457 -21.39 -8.93 -34.37
C GLN A 457 -20.30 -8.22 -35.18
N ALA A 458 -19.57 -8.98 -36.00
CA ALA A 458 -18.72 -8.39 -37.03
C ALA A 458 -19.61 -7.64 -38.02
N ASN A 459 -19.24 -6.39 -38.33
CA ASN A 459 -19.88 -5.59 -39.38
C ASN A 459 -19.71 -6.22 -40.76
#